data_AF-A0A2C9LQW9-F1
#
_entry.id   AF-A0A2C9LQW9-F1
#
_cell.length_a   1.000
_cell.length_b   1.000
_cell.length_c   1.000
_cell.angle_alpha   90.00
_cell.angle_beta   90.00
_cell.angle_gamma   90.00
#
_symmetry.space_group_name_H-M   'P 1'
#
loop_
_entity.id
_entity.type
_entity.pdbx_description
1 polymer ?
#
loop_
_entity_poly.entity_id
_entity_poly.type
_entity_poly.pdbx_seq_one_letter_code
_entity_poly.pdbx_strand_id
1 'polypeptide(L)'
;MIHVMDASKHYQLLTTLDDHSSTITSINFTHISRCLMLVSSSLDKSVLVRAYLDSSILSFKPVRAIVEKKSVMDFTIHPWSGLLALACQDKQVRVYGMLSSIEDNSFR
;
A
#
# COMPACT_ATOMS: atom_id res chain seq x y z
N MET A 1 -6.73 2.92 -10.59
CA MET A 1 -6.12 1.80 -11.32
C MET A 1 -4.59 1.73 -11.19
N ILE A 2 -4.06 0.52 -10.92
CA ILE A 2 -2.63 0.16 -10.96
C ILE A 2 -2.49 -1.04 -11.90
N HIS A 3 -1.55 -0.98 -12.84
CA HIS A 3 -1.19 -2.13 -13.67
C HIS A 3 0.10 -2.76 -13.17
N VAL A 4 0.09 -4.09 -13.05
CA VAL A 4 1.28 -4.87 -12.68
C VAL A 4 1.73 -5.62 -13.93
N MET A 5 2.99 -5.46 -14.30
CA MET A 5 3.58 -6.07 -15.50
C MET A 5 4.83 -6.88 -15.16
N ASP A 6 5.05 -7.95 -15.91
CA ASP A 6 6.28 -8.76 -15.82
C ASP A 6 7.35 -8.21 -16.76
N ALA A 7 8.35 -7.52 -16.19
CA ALA A 7 9.46 -6.96 -16.95
C ALA A 7 10.31 -8.02 -17.66
N SER A 8 10.35 -9.26 -17.16
CA SER A 8 11.09 -10.36 -17.78
C SER A 8 10.37 -10.94 -19.00
N LYS A 9 9.06 -10.72 -19.11
CA LYS A 9 8.20 -11.18 -20.20
C LYS A 9 7.65 -10.02 -21.03
N HIS A 10 8.54 -9.13 -21.48
CA HIS A 10 8.19 -7.98 -22.34
C HIS A 10 7.09 -7.08 -21.75
N TYR A 11 7.10 -6.86 -20.44
CA TYR A 11 6.06 -6.10 -19.73
C TYR A 11 4.65 -6.66 -19.95
N GLN A 12 4.52 -7.98 -20.06
CA GLN A 12 3.23 -8.65 -20.11
C GLN A 12 2.38 -8.22 -18.91
N LEU A 13 1.17 -7.75 -19.19
CA LEU A 13 0.20 -7.40 -18.15
C LEU A 13 -0.15 -8.66 -17.34
N LEU A 14 0.15 -8.62 -16.04
CA LEU A 14 -0.17 -9.68 -15.09
C LEU A 14 -1.56 -9.48 -14.50
N THR A 15 -1.81 -8.27 -14.00
CA THR A 15 -3.08 -7.92 -13.37
C THR A 15 -3.30 -6.42 -13.34
N THR A 16 -4.55 -6.02 -13.13
CA THR A 16 -4.98 -4.65 -12.93
C THR A 16 -5.71 -4.55 -11.59
N LEU A 17 -5.28 -3.64 -10.73
CA LEU A 17 -5.85 -3.38 -9.42
C LEU A 17 -6.62 -2.06 -9.47
N ASP A 18 -7.92 -2.07 -9.20
CA ASP A 18 -8.78 -0.90 -9.38
C ASP A 18 -9.73 -0.64 -8.20
N ASP A 19 -9.22 -0.83 -6.99
CA ASP A 19 -10.01 -0.64 -5.77
C ASP A 19 -10.03 0.82 -5.27
N HIS A 20 -9.12 1.68 -5.74
CA HIS A 20 -9.10 3.09 -5.38
C HIS A 20 -10.17 3.85 -6.17
N SER A 21 -10.98 4.65 -5.46
CA SER A 21 -12.04 5.46 -6.06
C SER A 21 -11.58 6.85 -6.52
N SER A 22 -10.28 7.14 -6.33
CA SER A 22 -9.66 8.40 -6.73
C SER A 22 -8.20 8.19 -7.16
N THR A 23 -7.50 9.31 -7.39
CA THR A 23 -6.10 9.34 -7.81
C THR A 23 -5.20 8.67 -6.79
N ILE A 24 -4.38 7.76 -7.27
CA ILE A 24 -3.33 7.09 -6.49
C ILE A 24 -2.17 8.07 -6.34
N THR A 25 -1.73 8.28 -5.10
CA THR A 25 -0.69 9.26 -4.77
C THR A 25 0.68 8.62 -4.64
N SER A 26 0.75 7.42 -4.07
CA SER A 26 2.01 6.67 -3.92
C SER A 26 1.78 5.16 -4.00
N ILE A 27 2.82 4.44 -4.42
CA ILE A 27 2.87 2.98 -4.47
C ILE A 27 4.25 2.54 -3.97
N ASN A 28 4.30 1.51 -3.14
CA ASN A 28 5.56 0.92 -2.68
C ASN A 28 5.44 -0.60 -2.55
N PHE A 29 6.54 -1.30 -2.85
CA PHE A 29 6.67 -2.73 -2.63
C PHE A 29 7.54 -2.99 -1.40
N THR A 30 7.15 -3.95 -0.59
CA THR A 30 7.92 -4.34 0.60
C THR A 30 7.85 -5.84 0.83
N HIS A 31 8.81 -6.38 1.56
CA HIS A 31 8.75 -7.76 2.05
C HIS A 31 8.51 -7.75 3.55
N ILE A 32 7.41 -8.34 3.99
CA ILE A 32 7.15 -8.60 5.40
C ILE A 32 7.08 -10.11 5.59
N SER A 33 7.88 -10.66 6.50
CA SER A 33 7.86 -12.10 6.80
C SER A 33 7.95 -12.98 5.55
N ARG A 34 8.78 -12.57 4.56
CA ARG A 34 8.98 -13.20 3.24
C ARG A 34 7.80 -13.13 2.28
N CYS A 35 6.69 -12.48 2.64
CA CYS A 35 5.60 -12.17 1.73
C CYS A 35 5.87 -10.83 1.05
N LEU A 36 5.91 -10.82 -0.29
CA LEU A 36 5.93 -9.57 -1.07
C LEU A 36 4.57 -8.88 -0.90
N MET A 37 4.59 -7.60 -0.61
CA MET A 37 3.39 -6.78 -0.47
C MET A 37 3.48 -5.55 -1.34
N LEU A 38 2.32 -5.14 -1.86
CA LEU A 38 2.11 -3.88 -2.54
C LEU A 38 1.26 -2.99 -1.62
N VAL A 39 1.78 -1.82 -1.30
CA VAL A 39 1.04 -0.78 -0.58
C VAL A 39 0.74 0.34 -1.56
N SER A 40 -0.49 0.86 -1.54
CA SER A 40 -0.90 1.99 -2.35
C SER A 40 -1.72 2.98 -1.53
N SER A 41 -1.49 4.28 -1.72
CA SER A 41 -2.28 5.36 -1.10
C SER A 41 -3.04 6.16 -2.14
N SER A 42 -4.12 6.82 -1.73
CA SER A 42 -4.98 7.56 -2.65
C SER A 42 -5.60 8.81 -2.04
N LEU A 43 -6.02 9.73 -2.91
CA LEU A 43 -6.81 10.91 -2.54
C LEU A 43 -8.20 10.55 -2.00
N ASP A 44 -8.67 9.32 -2.22
CA ASP A 44 -9.87 8.76 -1.58
C ASP A 44 -9.69 8.48 -0.06
N LYS A 45 -8.52 8.83 0.48
CA LYS A 45 -8.10 8.70 1.89
C LYS A 45 -7.78 7.26 2.30
N SER A 46 -7.77 6.30 1.38
CA SER A 46 -7.42 4.93 1.67
C SER A 46 -5.93 4.65 1.45
N VAL A 47 -5.40 3.76 2.27
CA VAL A 47 -4.15 3.04 2.04
C VAL A 47 -4.46 1.56 2.02
N LEU A 48 -4.13 0.91 0.91
CA LEU A 48 -4.44 -0.50 0.66
C LEU A 48 -3.15 -1.30 0.70
N VAL A 49 -3.10 -2.31 1.58
CA VAL A 49 -2.01 -3.29 1.65
C VAL A 49 -2.49 -4.56 0.99
N ARG A 50 -1.74 -5.03 -0.01
CA ARG A 50 -2.02 -6.25 -0.75
C ARG A 50 -0.86 -7.22 -0.63
N ALA A 51 -1.16 -8.46 -0.30
CA ALA A 51 -0.18 -9.54 -0.32
C ALA A 51 -0.11 -10.16 -1.70
N TYR A 52 1.10 -10.38 -2.18
CA TYR A 52 1.38 -11.22 -3.33
C TYR A 52 1.12 -12.68 -2.95
N LEU A 53 0.27 -13.34 -3.74
CA LEU A 53 0.04 -14.77 -3.65
C LEU A 53 0.64 -15.44 -4.87
N ASP A 54 1.66 -16.26 -4.63
CA ASP A 54 2.29 -17.11 -5.63
C ASP A 54 1.37 -18.29 -5.93
N SER A 55 0.36 -18.01 -6.76
CA SER A 55 -0.56 -19.02 -7.29
C SER A 55 -0.34 -19.15 -8.79
N SER A 56 -1.04 -20.09 -9.44
CA SER A 56 -1.03 -20.22 -10.91
C SER A 56 -1.37 -18.91 -11.64
N ILE A 57 -2.05 -17.99 -10.95
CA ILE A 57 -2.31 -16.62 -11.40
C ILE A 57 -1.58 -15.66 -10.45
N LEU A 58 -0.63 -14.91 -10.98
CA LEU A 58 0.05 -13.81 -10.29
C LEU A 58 -1.00 -12.80 -9.81
N SER A 59 -1.23 -12.73 -8.49
CA SER A 59 -2.26 -11.84 -7.95
C SER A 59 -1.84 -11.17 -6.65
N PHE A 60 -2.25 -9.91 -6.52
CA PHE A 60 -2.17 -9.13 -5.29
C PHE A 60 -3.55 -9.10 -4.65
N LYS A 61 -3.71 -9.72 -3.48
CA LYS A 61 -4.98 -9.73 -2.76
C LYS A 61 -4.96 -8.72 -1.62
N PRO A 62 -6.03 -7.92 -1.42
CA PRO A 62 -6.12 -7.01 -0.29
C PRO A 62 -6.10 -7.81 1.02
N VAL A 63 -5.18 -7.43 1.90
CA VAL A 63 -5.07 -8.00 3.27
C VAL A 63 -5.39 -6.96 4.33
N ARG A 64 -5.30 -5.67 3.98
CA ARG A 64 -5.72 -4.57 4.86
C ARG A 64 -6.10 -3.33 4.06
N ALA A 65 -7.06 -2.59 4.58
CA ALA A 65 -7.34 -1.21 4.22
C ALA A 65 -7.21 -0.32 5.48
N ILE A 66 -6.54 0.81 5.33
CA ILE A 66 -6.50 1.90 6.31
C ILE A 66 -7.27 3.06 5.68
N VAL A 67 -8.19 3.68 6.43
CA VAL A 67 -9.00 4.80 5.94
C VAL A 67 -8.76 6.01 6.82
N GLU A 68 -8.18 7.05 6.21
CA GLU A 68 -7.85 8.29 6.89
C GLU A 68 -8.98 9.31 6.87
N LYS A 69 -8.92 10.25 7.80
CA LYS A 69 -9.82 11.42 7.78
C LYS A 69 -9.50 12.37 6.63
N LYS A 70 -8.25 12.38 6.15
CA LYS A 70 -7.69 13.30 5.16
C LYS A 70 -6.88 12.52 4.14
N SER A 71 -6.81 13.04 2.92
CA SER A 71 -6.13 12.37 1.82
C SER A 71 -4.65 12.16 2.14
N VAL A 72 -4.14 10.99 1.76
CA VAL A 72 -2.74 10.62 1.95
C VAL A 72 -1.98 11.06 0.71
N MET A 73 -0.97 11.91 0.91
CA MET A 73 -0.18 12.50 -0.17
C MET A 73 1.05 11.67 -0.51
N ASP A 74 1.65 11.03 0.49
CA ASP A 74 2.75 10.08 0.32
C ASP A 74 2.84 9.15 1.53
N PHE A 75 3.65 8.09 1.43
CA PHE A 75 3.99 7.25 2.56
C PHE A 75 5.36 6.58 2.42
N THR A 76 5.91 6.13 3.55
CA THR A 76 7.09 5.27 3.59
C THR A 76 6.88 4.09 4.52
N ILE A 77 7.58 2.99 4.22
CA ILE A 77 7.50 1.74 4.95
C ILE A 77 8.84 1.51 5.65
N HIS A 78 8.80 1.30 6.96
CA HIS A 78 10.00 0.92 7.69
C HIS A 78 10.37 -0.55 7.38
N PRO A 79 11.61 -0.84 6.92
CA PRO A 79 11.97 -2.14 6.36
C PRO A 79 11.81 -3.36 7.28
N TRP A 80 11.97 -3.19 8.59
CA TRP A 80 12.02 -4.31 9.54
C TRP A 80 10.86 -4.37 10.53
N SER A 81 10.31 -3.20 10.91
CA SER A 81 9.24 -3.15 11.92
C SER A 81 7.85 -3.34 11.32
N GLY A 82 7.73 -3.23 10.00
CA GLY A 82 6.44 -3.19 9.33
C GLY A 82 5.61 -1.95 9.68
N LEU A 83 6.23 -0.89 10.22
CA LEU A 83 5.57 0.39 10.43
C LEU A 83 5.44 1.14 9.11
N LEU A 84 4.34 1.86 8.97
CA LEU A 84 3.94 2.65 7.81
C LEU A 84 3.72 4.08 8.27
N ALA A 85 4.52 5.01 7.76
CA ALA A 85 4.37 6.43 8.04
C ALA A 85 3.68 7.11 6.84
N LEU A 86 2.57 7.80 7.10
CA LEU A 86 1.74 8.47 6.12
C LEU A 86 1.91 9.98 6.23
N ALA A 87 2.16 10.66 5.11
CA ALA A 87 2.10 12.10 5.00
C ALA A 87 0.69 12.51 4.53
N CYS A 88 -0.09 13.12 5.42
CA CYS A 88 -1.47 13.48 5.13
C CYS A 88 -1.61 14.95 4.72
N GLN A 89 -2.64 15.26 3.94
CA GLN A 89 -2.91 16.60 3.42
C GLN A 89 -3.13 17.65 4.53
N ASP A 90 -3.52 17.22 5.73
CA ASP A 90 -3.70 18.10 6.90
C ASP A 90 -2.40 18.44 7.62
N LYS A 91 -1.24 18.22 6.98
CA LYS A 91 0.10 18.50 7.51
C LYS A 91 0.49 17.63 8.70
N GLN A 92 -0.19 16.50 8.89
CA GLN A 92 0.08 15.55 9.97
C GLN A 92 0.78 14.32 9.42
N VAL A 93 1.69 13.75 10.23
CA VAL A 93 2.27 12.43 9.97
C VAL A 93 1.60 11.42 10.89
N ARG A 94 1.11 10.32 10.31
CA ARG A 94 0.44 9.25 11.05
C ARG A 94 1.19 7.95 10.85
N VAL A 95 1.35 7.17 11.91
CA VAL A 95 2.08 5.91 11.88
C VAL A 95 1.12 4.76 12.19
N TYR A 96 1.19 3.73 11.36
CA TYR A 96 0.39 2.51 11.51
C TYR A 96 1.33 1.31 11.44
N GLY A 97 1.06 0.25 12.20
CA GLY A 97 1.59 -1.06 11.81
C GLY A 97 0.94 -1.47 10.48
N MET A 98 1.65 -2.11 9.55
CA MET A 98 1.07 -2.58 8.29
C MET A 98 0.12 -3.75 8.48
N LEU A 99 0.39 -4.64 9.44
CA LEU A 99 -0.43 -5.83 9.72
C LEU A 99 -1.13 -5.78 11.08
N SER A 100 -0.76 -4.81 11.94
CA SER A 100 -1.37 -4.63 13.26
C SER A 100 -2.44 -3.55 13.25
N SER A 101 -3.59 -3.82 13.88
CA SER A 101 -4.62 -2.82 14.15
C SER A 101 -4.21 -1.77 15.19
N ILE A 102 -3.06 -1.95 15.85
CA ILE A 102 -2.54 -1.00 16.83
C ILE A 102 -1.97 0.20 16.07
N GLU A 103 -2.58 1.36 16.32
CA GLU A 103 -2.09 2.67 15.90
C GLU A 103 -0.91 3.04 16.81
N ASP A 104 0.21 3.42 16.23
CA ASP A 104 1.33 3.97 17.00
C ASP A 104 1.42 5.47 16.70
N ASN A 105 1.58 6.25 17.76
CA ASN A 105 1.19 7.66 17.86
C ASN A 105 1.48 8.56 16.63
N SER A 106 0.53 9.45 16.32
CA SER A 106 0.71 10.51 15.32
C SER A 106 1.69 11.58 15.79
N PHE A 107 2.60 12.01 14.91
CA PHE A 107 3.52 13.12 15.19
C PHE A 107 2.99 14.41 14.53
N ARG A 108 3.12 15.53 15.23
CA ARG A 108 2.84 16.88 14.75
C ARG A 108 4.11 17.55 14.27
#